data_AF-A0A821PNJ6-F1
#
_entry.id   AF-A0A821PNJ6-F1
#
_cell.length_a   1.000
_cell.length_b   1.000
_cell.length_c   1.000
_cell.angle_alpha   90.00
_cell.angle_beta   90.00
_cell.angle_gamma   90.00
#
_symmetry.space_group_name_H-M   'P 1'
#
loop_
_entity.id
_entity.type
_entity.pdbx_description
1 polymer ?
#
loop_
_entity_poly.entity_id
_entity_poly.type
_entity_poly.pdbx_seq_one_letter_code
_entity_poly.pdbx_strand_id
1 'polypeptide(L)'
;MNRHVKSQHKTAYHEWTNQLDQLKNLIVDLGLPLSIVERDAFIKFMNVIDPTFAMTSRRTLSRTIIPRLYTATNDELKKCCNQSNFISLTLDIWTDRRLRAFFAMT
;
A
#
# COMPACT_ATOMS: atom_id res chain seq x y z
N MET A 1 -1.18 -18.13 -32.93
CA MET A 1 -0.63 -17.50 -31.70
C MET A 1 -0.58 -18.55 -30.58
N ASN A 2 0.61 -19.08 -30.29
CA ASN A 2 0.83 -20.34 -29.54
C ASN A 2 0.41 -20.30 -28.05
N ARG A 3 -0.20 -21.39 -27.55
CA ARG A 3 -0.63 -21.57 -26.15
C ARG A 3 0.50 -21.44 -25.12
N HIS A 4 1.75 -21.75 -25.49
CA HIS A 4 2.92 -21.62 -24.62
C HIS A 4 3.26 -20.17 -24.25
N VAL A 5 3.16 -19.25 -25.20
CA VAL A 5 3.43 -17.81 -24.97
C VAL A 5 2.42 -17.21 -24.00
N LYS A 6 1.15 -17.63 -24.08
CA LYS A 6 0.09 -17.19 -23.15
C LYS A 6 0.31 -17.67 -21.71
N SER A 7 0.95 -18.83 -21.53
CA SER A 7 1.22 -19.40 -20.20
C SER A 7 2.29 -18.60 -19.45
N GLN A 8 3.41 -18.28 -20.13
CA GLN A 8 4.52 -17.54 -19.54
C GLN A 8 4.13 -16.11 -19.13
N HIS A 9 3.32 -15.43 -19.95
CA HIS A 9 2.80 -14.10 -19.60
C HIS A 9 1.91 -14.11 -18.34
N LYS A 10 1.16 -15.18 -18.10
CA LYS A 10 0.27 -15.28 -16.94
C LYS A 10 1.08 -15.47 -15.65
N THR A 11 2.15 -16.26 -15.69
CA THR A 11 3.05 -16.48 -14.56
C THR A 11 3.79 -15.20 -14.18
N ALA A 12 4.40 -14.52 -15.14
CA ALA A 12 5.13 -13.26 -14.90
C ALA A 12 4.22 -12.15 -14.34
N TYR A 13 2.97 -12.06 -14.81
CA TYR A 13 1.99 -11.13 -14.26
C TYR A 13 1.69 -11.42 -12.79
N HIS A 14 1.52 -12.70 -12.44
CA HIS A 14 1.19 -13.11 -11.07
C HIS A 14 2.34 -12.85 -10.09
N GLU A 15 3.57 -13.11 -10.54
CA GLU A 15 4.79 -12.84 -9.79
C GLU A 15 4.97 -11.34 -9.51
N TRP A 16 4.81 -10.50 -10.55
CA TRP A 16 4.86 -9.04 -10.39
C TRP A 16 3.81 -8.52 -9.40
N THR A 17 2.57 -9.04 -9.47
CA THR A 17 1.51 -8.63 -8.52
C THR A 17 1.87 -8.99 -7.08
N ASN A 18 2.47 -10.17 -6.84
CA ASN A 18 2.91 -10.57 -5.51
C ASN A 18 4.02 -9.65 -4.98
N GLN A 19 5.01 -9.31 -5.80
CA GLN A 19 6.11 -8.42 -5.41
C GLN A 19 5.61 -7.02 -5.05
N LEU A 20 4.65 -6.51 -5.82
CA LEU A 20 4.02 -5.21 -5.55
C LEU A 20 3.20 -5.22 -4.26
N ASP A 21 2.53 -6.33 -3.96
CA ASP A 21 1.83 -6.50 -2.69
C ASP A 21 2.80 -6.52 -1.49
N GLN A 22 3.95 -7.19 -1.62
CA GLN A 22 4.99 -7.16 -0.57
C GLN A 22 5.57 -5.76 -0.37
N LEU A 23 5.84 -5.03 -1.46
CA LEU A 23 6.31 -3.64 -1.38
C LEU A 23 5.28 -2.73 -0.70
N LYS A 24 4.00 -2.89 -1.03
CA LYS A 24 2.91 -2.16 -0.38
C LYS A 24 2.87 -2.45 1.12
N ASN A 25 2.95 -3.71 1.53
CA ASN A 25 2.95 -4.11 2.93
C ASN A 25 4.16 -3.52 3.67
N LEU A 26 5.36 -3.60 3.08
CA LEU A 26 6.57 -2.97 3.64
C LEU A 26 6.35 -1.48 3.95
N ILE A 27 5.75 -0.74 3.02
CA ILE A 27 5.50 0.69 3.18
C ILE A 27 4.49 0.97 4.30
N VAL A 28 3.41 0.18 4.36
CA VAL A 28 2.34 0.34 5.34
C VAL A 28 2.80 -0.07 6.74
N ASP A 29 3.36 -1.26 6.88
CA ASP A 29 3.73 -1.87 8.16
C ASP A 29 4.84 -1.09 8.87
N LEU A 30 5.77 -0.52 8.10
CA LEU A 30 6.87 0.28 8.64
C LEU A 30 6.60 1.80 8.60
N GLY A 31 5.44 2.24 8.10
CA GLY A 31 5.12 3.66 7.96
C GLY A 31 6.10 4.45 7.09
N LEU A 32 6.65 3.82 6.04
CA LEU A 32 7.68 4.44 5.20
C LEU A 32 7.09 5.54 4.30
N PRO A 33 7.87 6.58 3.98
CA PRO A 33 7.43 7.59 3.02
C PRO A 33 7.29 6.96 1.63
N LEU A 34 6.19 7.26 0.93
CA LEU A 34 5.94 6.74 -0.43
C LEU A 34 7.07 7.05 -1.43
N SER A 35 7.85 8.10 -1.17
CA SER A 35 9.03 8.44 -1.98
C SER A 35 10.12 7.37 -1.99
N ILE A 36 10.06 6.35 -1.11
CA ILE A 36 11.08 5.29 -1.01
C ILE A 36 11.30 4.57 -2.35
N VAL A 37 10.23 4.37 -3.13
CA VAL A 37 10.28 3.72 -4.45
C VAL A 37 10.96 4.56 -5.53
N GLU A 38 11.21 5.83 -5.24
CA GLU A 38 11.93 6.76 -6.14
C GLU A 38 13.32 7.11 -5.59
N ARG A 39 13.77 6.46 -4.49
CA ARG A 39 15.12 6.71 -3.93
C ARG A 39 16.14 5.82 -4.62
N ASP A 40 17.18 6.44 -5.17
CA ASP A 40 18.26 5.75 -5.90
C ASP A 40 18.89 4.59 -5.13
N ALA A 41 19.16 4.77 -3.83
CA ALA A 41 19.75 3.72 -3.01
C ALA A 41 18.84 2.49 -2.88
N PHE A 42 17.53 2.72 -2.73
CA PHE A 42 16.54 1.65 -2.64
C PHE A 42 16.33 0.96 -3.99
N ILE A 43 16.27 1.72 -5.08
CA ILE A 43 16.18 1.18 -6.44
C ILE A 43 17.40 0.30 -6.75
N LYS A 44 18.62 0.77 -6.44
CA LYS A 44 19.85 -0.01 -6.63
C LYS A 44 19.84 -1.29 -5.81
N PHE A 45 19.40 -1.22 -4.56
CA PHE A 45 19.25 -2.39 -3.69
C PHE A 45 18.26 -3.41 -4.27
N MET A 46 17.08 -2.96 -4.70
CA MET A 46 16.07 -3.83 -5.31
C MET A 46 16.56 -4.45 -6.62
N ASN A 47 17.30 -3.71 -7.45
CA ASN A 47 17.89 -4.25 -8.68
C ASN A 47 18.93 -5.35 -8.42
N VAL A 48 19.58 -5.38 -7.25
CA VAL A 48 20.49 -6.47 -6.85
C VAL A 48 19.69 -7.69 -6.39
N ILE A 49 18.60 -7.48 -5.67
CA ILE A 49 17.73 -8.57 -5.16
C ILE A 49 16.95 -9.22 -6.28
N ASP A 50 16.27 -8.41 -7.09
CA ASP A 50 15.51 -8.85 -8.24
C ASP A 50 15.62 -7.82 -9.38
N PRO A 51 16.51 -8.06 -10.36
CA PRO A 51 16.67 -7.19 -11.53
C PRO A 51 15.43 -7.10 -12.43
N THR A 52 14.50 -8.06 -12.33
CA THR A 52 13.30 -8.11 -13.17
C THR A 52 12.16 -7.28 -12.60
N PHE A 53 12.24 -6.92 -11.31
CA PHE A 53 11.24 -6.11 -10.66
C PHE A 53 11.33 -4.64 -11.08
N ALA A 54 10.43 -4.24 -11.98
CA ALA A 54 10.29 -2.85 -12.38
C ALA A 54 9.67 -2.03 -11.24
N MET A 55 10.48 -1.14 -10.66
CA MET A 55 10.05 -0.28 -9.56
C MET A 55 8.84 0.59 -9.94
N THR A 56 7.82 0.62 -9.09
CA THR A 56 6.65 1.49 -9.28
C THR A 56 6.99 2.96 -8.96
N SER A 57 6.17 3.90 -9.43
CA SER A 57 6.33 5.32 -9.09
C SER A 57 5.53 5.69 -7.84
N ARG A 58 5.98 6.75 -7.14
CA ARG A 58 5.23 7.35 -6.04
C ARG A 58 3.85 7.82 -6.50
N ARG A 59 3.75 8.31 -7.74
CA ARG A 59 2.47 8.73 -8.34
C ARG A 59 1.51 7.55 -8.49
N THR A 60 1.98 6.39 -8.92
CA THR A 60 1.18 5.17 -9.04
C THR A 60 0.71 4.71 -7.66
N LEU A 61 1.61 4.72 -6.67
CA LEU A 61 1.26 4.42 -5.28
C LEU A 61 0.15 5.35 -4.77
N SER A 62 0.36 6.67 -4.88
CA SER A 62 -0.55 7.66 -4.30
C SER A 62 -1.89 7.77 -5.02
N ARG A 63 -1.93 7.57 -6.35
CA ARG A 63 -3.15 7.81 -7.16
C ARG A 63 -3.94 6.55 -7.48
N THR A 64 -3.35 5.37 -7.32
CA THR A 64 -3.99 4.12 -7.75
C THR A 64 -3.97 3.08 -6.65
N ILE A 65 -2.79 2.75 -6.11
CA ILE A 65 -2.64 1.62 -5.19
C ILE A 65 -3.24 1.95 -3.82
N ILE A 66 -2.85 3.10 -3.23
CA ILE A 66 -3.33 3.51 -1.90
C ILE A 66 -4.83 3.78 -1.89
N PRO A 67 -5.42 4.51 -2.86
CA PRO A 67 -6.87 4.68 -2.91
C PRO A 67 -7.61 3.35 -2.99
N ARG A 68 -7.11 2.39 -3.77
CA ARG A 68 -7.72 1.06 -3.87
C ARG A 68 -7.62 0.29 -2.54
N LEU A 69 -6.47 0.37 -1.87
CA LEU A 69 -6.27 -0.24 -0.55
C LEU A 69 -7.24 0.37 0.47
N TYR A 70 -7.32 1.70 0.53
CA TYR A 70 -8.23 2.41 1.41
C TYR A 70 -9.68 1.99 1.18
N THR A 71 -10.15 1.94 -0.06
CA THR A 71 -11.53 1.53 -0.36
C THR A 71 -11.79 0.10 0.13
N ALA A 72 -10.87 -0.84 -0.14
CA ALA A 72 -11.01 -2.22 0.31
C ALA A 72 -11.07 -2.34 1.84
N THR A 73 -10.16 -1.67 2.55
CA THR A 73 -10.11 -1.67 4.03
C THR A 73 -11.34 -0.97 4.61
N ASN A 74 -11.78 0.15 4.05
CA ASN A 74 -12.97 0.87 4.50
C ASN A 74 -14.26 0.04 4.31
N ASP A 75 -14.37 -0.70 3.20
CA ASP A 75 -15.51 -1.58 2.96
C ASP A 75 -15.52 -2.76 3.93
N GLU A 76 -14.35 -3.29 4.30
CA GLU A 76 -14.21 -4.31 5.35
C GLU A 76 -14.60 -3.76 6.72
N LEU A 77 -14.08 -2.59 7.10
CA LEU A 77 -14.42 -1.93 8.36
C LEU A 77 -15.92 -1.66 8.47
N LYS A 78 -16.57 -1.18 7.40
CA LYS A 78 -18.02 -0.99 7.37
C LYS A 78 -18.79 -2.28 7.63
N LYS A 79 -18.33 -3.41 7.08
CA LYS A 79 -18.94 -4.72 7.36
C LYS A 79 -18.80 -5.09 8.83
N CYS A 80 -17.60 -4.94 9.40
CA CYS A 80 -17.35 -5.20 10.82
C CYS A 80 -18.22 -4.32 11.73
N CYS A 81 -18.37 -3.02 11.41
CA CYS A 81 -19.23 -2.10 12.16
C CYS A 81 -20.71 -2.50 12.06
N ASN A 82 -21.20 -2.83 10.86
CA ASN A 82 -22.60 -3.24 10.66
C ASN A 82 -22.95 -4.55 11.38
N GLN A 83 -21.96 -5.41 11.63
CA GLN A 83 -22.13 -6.68 12.33
C GLN A 83 -21.93 -6.56 13.85
N SER A 84 -21.44 -5.43 14.34
CA SER A 84 -21.14 -5.23 15.75
C SER A 84 -22.35 -4.71 16.51
N ASN A 85 -22.68 -5.35 17.64
CA ASN A 85 -23.76 -4.89 18.53
C ASN A 85 -23.36 -3.63 19.33
N PHE A 86 -22.06 -3.46 19.60
CA PHE A 86 -21.51 -2.34 20.35
C PHE A 86 -20.19 -1.91 19.72
N ILE A 87 -19.95 -0.60 19.69
CA ILE A 87 -18.71 0.01 19.22
C ILE A 87 -18.25 0.98 20.30
N SER A 88 -16.97 0.92 20.67
CA SER A 88 -16.34 1.91 21.53
C SER A 88 -15.38 2.74 20.69
N LEU A 89 -15.35 4.05 20.92
CA LEU A 89 -14.47 4.97 20.23
C LEU A 89 -13.60 5.68 21.27
N THR A 90 -12.31 5.74 20.99
CA THR A 90 -11.36 6.54 21.76
C THR A 90 -10.96 7.74 20.92
N LEU A 91 -10.95 8.92 21.55
CA LEU A 91 -10.52 10.17 20.93
C LEU A 91 -9.25 10.65 21.62
N ASP A 92 -8.20 10.85 20.85
CA ASP A 92 -7.00 11.55 21.28
C ASP A 92 -7.02 12.94 20.64
N ILE A 93 -7.03 14.00 21.44
CA ILE A 93 -7.16 15.38 20.97
C ILE A 93 -5.94 16.16 21.42
N TRP A 94 -5.27 16.83 20.49
CA TRP A 94 -4.12 17.66 20.80
C TRP A 94 -4.11 18.94 19.94
N THR A 95 -3.32 19.92 20.35
CA THR A 95 -3.07 21.15 19.59
C THR A 95 -1.58 21.28 19.34
N ASP A 96 -1.18 21.66 18.13
CA ASP A 96 0.23 21.91 17.84
C ASP A 96 0.67 23.31 18.27
N ARG A 97 1.98 23.58 18.21
CA ARG A 97 2.56 24.90 18.56
C ARG A 97 2.11 26.04 17.63
N ARG A 98 1.40 25.73 16.54
CA ARG A 98 0.82 26.71 15.60
C ARG A 98 -0.68 26.93 15.87
N LEU A 99 -1.17 26.48 17.03
CA LEU A 99 -2.59 26.55 17.42
C LEU A 99 -3.53 25.80 16.48
N ARG A 100 -3.03 24.75 15.82
CA ARG A 100 -3.88 23.85 15.01
C ARG A 100 -4.34 22.70 15.89
N ALA A 101 -5.66 22.54 15.99
CA ALA A 101 -6.26 21.41 16.68
C ALA A 101 -6.25 20.17 15.76
N PHE A 102 -5.99 19.02 16.36
CA PHE A 102 -6.04 17.71 15.74
C PHE A 102 -6.82 16.77 16.65
N PHE A 103 -7.47 15.77 16.05
CA PHE A 103 -7.96 14.63 16.79
C PHE A 103 -7.68 13.35 16.02
N ALA A 104 -7.33 12.29 16.73
CA ALA A 104 -7.31 10.93 16.25
C ALA A 104 -8.49 10.19 16.86
N MET A 105 -9.04 9.26 16.09
CA MET A 105 -10.12 8.38 16.52
C MET A 105 -9.66 6.95 16.29
N THR A 106 -9.84 6.09 17.28
CA THR A 106 -9.64 4.64 17.19
C THR A 106 -10.88 3.92 17.69
#